data_AF-A0A8I2FYY7-F1
#
_entry.id   AF-A0A8I2FYY7-F1
#
_cell.length_a   1.000
_cell.length_b   1.000
_cell.length_c   1.000
_cell.angle_alpha   90.00
_cell.angle_beta   90.00
_cell.angle_gamma   90.00
#
_symmetry.space_group_name_H-M   'P 1'
#
loop_
_entity.id
_entity.type
_entity.pdbx_description
1 polymer ?
#
loop_
_entity_poly.entity_id
_entity_poly.type
_entity_poly.pdbx_seq_one_letter_code
_entity_poly.pdbx_strand_id
1 'polypeptide(L)'
;MNKKEIEKKLEELGVENYSITNDGTVDVNGTVDISFKNLTKIPVQFGVVKGDFNCSNNKLLSLDGSPKSVGVSFFCHKNHLTSLAGAPRFVGKAFICRNNRLTSLTGSPESINGNFDCAENELVSLVGSPRAINGSFDCSNNKLTTLEGIPLYVEMVLYCGGNPIPKDVMTDFKGMSAFLIISDED
;
A
#
# COMPACT_ATOMS: atom_id res chain seq x y z
N MET A 1 2.36 -25.06 6.10
CA MET A 1 1.22 -25.50 6.94
C MET A 1 0.43 -26.53 6.17
N ASN A 2 -0.16 -27.52 6.83
CA ASN A 2 -1.11 -28.42 6.18
C ASN A 2 -2.50 -27.77 6.07
N LYS A 3 -3.39 -28.36 5.27
CA LYS A 3 -4.73 -27.81 5.00
C LYS A 3 -5.55 -27.55 6.28
N LYS A 4 -5.56 -28.47 7.24
CA LYS A 4 -6.32 -28.32 8.49
C LYS A 4 -5.80 -27.17 9.37
N GLU A 5 -4.49 -26.98 9.40
CA GLU A 5 -3.86 -25.85 10.11
C GLU A 5 -4.25 -24.52 9.48
N ILE A 6 -4.33 -24.46 8.15
CA ILE A 6 -4.76 -23.28 7.40
C ILE A 6 -6.23 -22.99 7.69
N GLU A 7 -7.11 -24.00 7.58
CA GLU A 7 -8.56 -23.86 7.87
C GLU A 7 -8.81 -23.33 9.28
N LYS A 8 -8.13 -23.88 10.29
CA LYS A 8 -8.20 -23.38 11.67
C LYS A 8 -7.78 -21.91 11.79
N LYS A 9 -6.70 -21.51 11.10
CA LYS A 9 -6.26 -20.10 11.11
C LYS A 9 -7.26 -19.19 10.42
N LEU A 10 -7.87 -19.63 9.33
CA LEU A 10 -8.89 -18.85 8.62
C LEU A 10 -10.14 -18.67 9.48
N GLU A 11 -10.55 -19.70 10.23
CA GLU A 11 -11.63 -19.61 11.22
C GLU A 11 -11.30 -18.60 12.34
N GLU A 12 -10.10 -18.69 12.93
CA GLU A 12 -9.62 -17.72 13.95
C GLU A 12 -9.59 -16.27 13.41
N LEU A 13 -9.32 -16.10 12.11
CA LEU A 13 -9.32 -14.81 11.45
C LEU A 13 -10.72 -14.32 11.07
N GLY A 14 -11.72 -15.20 10.98
CA GLY A 14 -13.06 -14.90 10.45
C GLY A 14 -13.08 -14.76 8.93
N VAL A 15 -12.22 -15.50 8.22
CA VAL A 15 -12.16 -15.49 6.75
C VAL A 15 -13.08 -16.57 6.19
N GLU A 16 -14.00 -16.16 5.33
CA GLU A 16 -14.98 -17.03 4.67
C GLU A 16 -14.80 -17.00 3.15
N ASN A 17 -15.58 -17.81 2.41
CA ASN A 17 -15.60 -17.85 0.94
C ASN A 17 -14.22 -18.06 0.30
N TYR A 18 -13.43 -18.95 0.88
CA TYR A 18 -12.08 -19.25 0.44
C TYR A 18 -11.94 -20.63 -0.22
N SER A 19 -10.86 -20.78 -0.98
CA SER A 19 -10.34 -22.07 -1.43
C SER A 19 -8.85 -22.16 -1.09
N ILE A 20 -8.38 -23.35 -0.73
CA ILE A 20 -6.97 -23.62 -0.43
C ILE A 20 -6.42 -24.44 -1.60
N THR A 21 -5.43 -23.88 -2.28
CA THR A 21 -4.74 -24.51 -3.41
C THR A 21 -3.79 -25.61 -2.94
N ASN A 22 -3.25 -26.40 -3.87
CA ASN A 22 -2.36 -27.52 -3.54
C ASN A 22 -1.04 -27.08 -2.87
N ASP A 23 -0.58 -25.85 -3.11
CA ASP A 23 0.63 -25.31 -2.47
C ASP A 23 0.36 -24.67 -1.09
N GLY A 24 -0.90 -24.67 -0.63
CA GLY A 24 -1.32 -24.08 0.64
C GLY A 24 -1.68 -22.60 0.57
N THR A 25 -1.68 -21.99 -0.62
CA THR A 25 -2.14 -20.61 -0.82
C THR A 25 -3.67 -20.52 -0.71
N VAL A 26 -4.16 -19.44 -0.10
CA VAL A 26 -5.58 -19.17 0.14
C VAL A 26 -6.10 -18.12 -0.84
N ASP A 27 -7.03 -18.53 -1.70
CA ASP A 27 -7.77 -17.62 -2.58
C ASP A 27 -9.15 -17.33 -1.97
N VAL A 28 -9.56 -16.06 -1.97
CA VAL A 28 -10.80 -15.59 -1.33
C VAL A 28 -11.71 -14.91 -2.34
N ASN A 29 -12.92 -15.44 -2.51
CA ASN A 29 -13.99 -14.82 -3.30
C ASN A 29 -14.81 -13.86 -2.43
N GLY A 30 -14.18 -12.78 -1.98
CA GLY A 30 -14.77 -11.80 -1.09
C GLY A 30 -13.72 -10.85 -0.50
N THR A 31 -14.11 -10.14 0.55
CA THR A 31 -13.23 -9.27 1.32
C THR A 31 -12.59 -10.03 2.47
N VAL A 32 -11.31 -9.75 2.72
CA VAL A 32 -10.58 -10.23 3.91
C VAL A 32 -10.35 -9.05 4.83
N ASP A 33 -10.88 -9.12 6.05
CA ASP A 33 -10.58 -8.16 7.11
C ASP A 33 -9.86 -8.84 8.28
N ILE A 34 -8.56 -8.56 8.38
CA ILE A 34 -7.69 -8.98 9.48
C ILE A 34 -7.14 -7.79 10.25
N SER A 35 -7.82 -6.63 10.19
CA SER A 35 -7.44 -5.43 10.93
C SER A 35 -7.70 -5.57 12.43
N PHE A 36 -6.96 -4.79 13.25
CA PHE A 36 -7.12 -4.75 14.72
C PHE A 36 -6.95 -6.09 15.45
N LYS A 37 -6.16 -7.02 14.90
CA LYS A 37 -5.95 -8.37 15.49
C LYS A 37 -4.62 -8.50 16.25
N ASN A 38 -3.89 -7.40 16.48
CA ASN A 38 -2.56 -7.40 17.11
C ASN A 38 -1.53 -8.31 16.41
N LEU A 39 -1.67 -8.49 15.09
CA LEU A 39 -0.82 -9.39 14.31
C LEU A 39 0.58 -8.81 14.16
N THR A 40 1.61 -9.64 14.33
CA THR A 40 3.00 -9.32 13.99
C THR A 40 3.41 -9.85 12.60
N LYS A 41 2.62 -10.79 12.06
CA LYS A 41 2.72 -11.36 10.71
C LYS A 41 1.35 -11.82 10.24
N ILE A 42 1.14 -11.88 8.93
CA ILE A 42 -0.06 -12.51 8.35
C ILE A 42 0.12 -14.03 8.50
N PRO A 43 -0.84 -14.75 9.11
CA PRO A 43 -0.60 -16.11 9.59
C PRO A 43 -0.73 -17.20 8.51
N VAL A 44 -1.23 -16.85 7.33
CA VAL A 44 -1.40 -17.74 6.17
C VAL A 44 -0.93 -17.03 4.91
N GLN A 45 -0.65 -17.78 3.85
CA GLN A 45 -0.32 -17.20 2.55
C GLN A 45 -1.60 -16.98 1.74
N PHE A 46 -1.97 -15.73 1.50
CA PHE A 46 -3.06 -15.39 0.58
C PHE A 46 -2.54 -15.32 -0.86
N GLY A 47 -3.38 -15.72 -1.82
CA GLY A 47 -3.09 -15.67 -3.26
C GLY A 47 -3.85 -14.54 -3.91
N VAL A 48 -5.10 -14.81 -4.27
CA VAL A 48 -6.02 -13.87 -4.91
C VAL A 48 -7.15 -13.52 -3.95
N VAL A 49 -7.42 -12.24 -3.77
CA VAL A 49 -8.56 -11.74 -2.99
C VAL A 49 -9.41 -10.88 -3.91
N LYS A 50 -10.66 -11.28 -4.16
CA LYS A 50 -11.54 -10.57 -5.13
C LYS A 50 -12.07 -9.24 -4.61
N GLY A 51 -12.26 -9.12 -3.30
CA GLY A 51 -12.70 -7.90 -2.63
C GLY A 51 -11.54 -7.05 -2.13
N ASP A 52 -11.76 -6.40 -0.99
CA ASP A 52 -10.72 -5.67 -0.27
C ASP A 52 -9.86 -6.63 0.56
N PHE A 53 -8.62 -6.24 0.80
CA PHE A 53 -7.76 -6.89 1.79
C PHE A 53 -7.31 -5.86 2.81
N ASN A 54 -7.85 -5.95 4.02
CA ASN A 54 -7.57 -5.04 5.12
C ASN A 54 -6.72 -5.71 6.20
N CYS A 55 -5.46 -5.32 6.29
CA CYS A 55 -4.52 -5.74 7.34
C CYS A 55 -4.03 -4.56 8.20
N SER A 56 -4.76 -3.44 8.16
CA SER A 56 -4.42 -2.22 8.90
C SER A 56 -4.50 -2.38 10.42
N ASN A 57 -3.93 -1.43 11.15
CA ASN A 57 -4.02 -1.36 12.62
C ASN A 57 -3.53 -2.64 13.31
N ASN A 58 -2.34 -3.10 12.91
CA ASN A 58 -1.66 -4.25 13.47
C ASN A 58 -0.21 -3.85 13.85
N LYS A 59 0.65 -4.84 14.09
CA LYS A 59 2.08 -4.67 14.40
C LYS A 59 2.95 -5.35 13.34
N LEU A 60 2.47 -5.37 12.09
CA LEU A 60 3.15 -6.06 10.99
C LEU A 60 4.49 -5.39 10.70
N LEU A 61 5.53 -6.22 10.53
CA LEU A 61 6.88 -5.79 10.15
C LEU A 61 7.14 -6.00 8.64
N SER A 62 6.45 -6.97 8.03
CA SER A 62 6.45 -7.23 6.59
C SER A 62 5.04 -7.56 6.12
N LEU A 63 4.85 -7.56 4.79
CA LEU A 63 3.63 -8.00 4.15
C LEU A 63 3.71 -9.46 3.67
N ASP A 64 4.65 -10.24 4.20
CA ASP A 64 4.72 -11.68 3.91
C ASP A 64 3.41 -12.36 4.31
N GLY A 65 2.87 -13.19 3.40
CA GLY A 65 1.54 -13.76 3.52
C GLY A 65 0.42 -12.92 2.89
N SER A 66 0.67 -11.66 2.50
CA SER A 66 -0.31 -10.85 1.76
C SER A 66 -0.65 -11.46 0.40
N PRO A 67 -1.85 -11.16 -0.13
CA PRO A 67 -2.24 -11.59 -1.47
C PRO A 67 -1.30 -11.04 -2.53
N LYS A 68 -1.13 -11.78 -3.63
CA LYS A 68 -0.43 -11.31 -4.82
C LYS A 68 -1.30 -10.40 -5.68
N SER A 69 -2.62 -10.57 -5.62
CA SER A 69 -3.61 -9.79 -6.37
C SER A 69 -4.83 -9.47 -5.53
N VAL A 70 -5.25 -8.20 -5.53
CA VAL A 70 -6.42 -7.69 -4.81
C VAL A 70 -7.35 -7.00 -5.80
N GLY A 71 -8.61 -7.44 -5.87
CA GLY A 71 -9.57 -6.95 -6.85
C GLY A 71 -10.07 -5.53 -6.57
N VAL A 72 -10.07 -5.10 -5.31
CA VAL A 72 -10.56 -3.77 -4.91
C VAL A 72 -9.44 -2.95 -4.27
N SER A 73 -9.33 -2.89 -2.95
CA SER A 73 -8.33 -2.05 -2.27
C SER A 73 -7.50 -2.85 -1.27
N PHE A 74 -6.23 -2.45 -1.15
CA PHE A 74 -5.30 -3.03 -0.19
C PHE A 74 -4.99 -2.01 0.90
N PHE A 75 -5.32 -2.35 2.15
CA PHE A 75 -5.10 -1.48 3.31
C PHE A 75 -4.07 -2.13 4.24
N CYS A 76 -2.94 -1.45 4.44
CA CYS A 76 -1.88 -1.87 5.37
C CYS A 76 -1.41 -0.73 6.29
N HIS A 77 -2.19 0.36 6.36
CA HIS A 77 -1.88 1.52 7.20
C HIS A 77 -1.84 1.20 8.70
N LYS A 78 -1.14 2.03 9.48
CA LYS A 78 -0.98 1.87 10.94
C LYS A 78 -0.38 0.50 11.30
N ASN A 79 0.82 0.25 10.79
CA ASN A 79 1.64 -0.91 11.09
C ASN A 79 3.08 -0.45 11.43
N HIS A 80 4.05 -1.36 11.38
CA HIS A 80 5.47 -1.06 11.60
C HIS A 80 6.31 -1.45 10.37
N LEU A 81 5.73 -1.34 9.17
CA LEU A 81 6.38 -1.71 7.92
C LEU A 81 7.54 -0.75 7.63
N THR A 82 8.69 -1.30 7.25
CA THR A 82 9.86 -0.53 6.79
C THR A 82 10.07 -0.60 5.28
N SER A 83 9.38 -1.54 4.61
CA SER A 83 9.30 -1.65 3.14
C SER A 83 7.94 -2.22 2.73
N LEU A 84 7.64 -2.15 1.44
CA LEU A 84 6.46 -2.79 0.84
C LEU A 84 6.78 -4.18 0.26
N ALA A 85 7.89 -4.80 0.68
CA ALA A 85 8.20 -6.17 0.30
C ALA A 85 7.07 -7.12 0.73
N GLY A 86 6.62 -7.96 -0.21
CA GLY A 86 5.49 -8.87 0.01
C GLY A 86 4.11 -8.29 -0.34
N ALA A 87 4.01 -6.99 -0.63
CA ALA A 87 2.76 -6.36 -1.08
C ALA A 87 2.19 -7.01 -2.35
N PRO A 88 0.87 -6.88 -2.61
CA PRO A 88 0.28 -7.28 -3.87
C PRO A 88 0.95 -6.54 -5.04
N ARG A 89 1.08 -7.22 -6.18
CA ARG A 89 1.56 -6.60 -7.43
C ARG A 89 0.43 -5.98 -8.23
N PHE A 90 -0.79 -6.43 -8.00
CA PHE A 90 -2.00 -5.91 -8.62
C PHE A 90 -3.01 -5.49 -7.55
N VAL A 91 -3.47 -4.24 -7.63
CA VAL A 91 -4.53 -3.70 -6.78
C VAL A 91 -5.51 -2.91 -7.65
N GLY A 92 -6.78 -3.28 -7.62
CA GLY A 92 -7.79 -2.79 -8.56
C GLY A 92 -8.21 -1.33 -8.39
N LYS A 93 -8.10 -0.77 -7.18
CA LYS A 93 -8.51 0.61 -6.87
C LYS A 93 -7.49 1.35 -6.03
N ALA A 94 -7.41 1.08 -4.72
CA ALA A 94 -6.62 1.89 -3.81
C ALA A 94 -5.57 1.08 -3.05
N PHE A 95 -4.38 1.66 -2.87
CA PHE A 95 -3.31 1.10 -2.04
C PHE A 95 -2.98 2.09 -0.92
N ILE A 96 -3.32 1.72 0.32
CA ILE A 96 -3.23 2.62 1.48
C ILE A 96 -2.22 2.06 2.47
N CYS A 97 -1.05 2.69 2.56
CA CYS A 97 0.08 2.31 3.40
C CYS A 97 0.55 3.41 4.37
N ARG A 98 -0.28 4.44 4.58
CA ARG A 98 0.01 5.54 5.49
C ARG A 98 0.30 5.11 6.93
N ASN A 99 1.02 5.95 7.67
CA ASN A 99 1.32 5.71 9.09
C ASN A 99 2.06 4.38 9.30
N ASN A 100 3.25 4.31 8.73
CA ASN A 100 4.21 3.21 8.85
C ASN A 100 5.61 3.80 9.08
N ARG A 101 6.67 3.02 8.88
CA ARG A 101 8.08 3.45 8.99
C ARG A 101 8.80 3.26 7.66
N LEU A 102 8.09 3.42 6.54
CA LEU A 102 8.65 3.21 5.21
C LEU A 102 9.73 4.24 4.92
N THR A 103 10.89 3.79 4.45
CA THR A 103 12.00 4.66 4.01
C THR A 103 12.13 4.72 2.49
N SER A 104 11.50 3.78 1.78
CA SER A 104 11.30 3.78 0.32
C SER A 104 9.96 3.11 -0.01
N LEU A 105 9.51 3.27 -1.25
CA LEU A 105 8.29 2.62 -1.76
C LEU A 105 8.60 1.31 -2.50
N THR A 106 9.85 0.86 -2.48
CA THR A 106 10.27 -0.41 -3.11
C THR A 106 9.38 -1.56 -2.67
N GLY A 107 8.79 -2.24 -3.66
CA GLY A 107 7.84 -3.34 -3.44
C GLY A 107 6.39 -2.95 -3.70
N SER A 108 6.07 -1.67 -3.93
CA SER A 108 4.73 -1.25 -4.34
C SER A 108 4.30 -1.91 -5.66
N PRO A 109 2.99 -1.88 -5.97
CA PRO A 109 2.49 -2.16 -7.32
C PRO A 109 3.14 -1.23 -8.36
N GLU A 110 3.28 -1.70 -9.60
CA GLU A 110 3.81 -0.90 -10.70
C GLU A 110 2.83 0.18 -11.17
N SER A 111 1.52 -0.06 -11.03
CA SER A 111 0.46 0.88 -11.38
C SER A 111 -0.74 0.72 -10.44
N ILE A 112 -1.48 1.80 -10.23
CA ILE A 112 -2.67 1.85 -9.39
C ILE A 112 -3.80 2.55 -10.14
N ASN A 113 -4.96 1.90 -10.21
CA ASN A 113 -6.12 2.45 -10.94
C ASN A 113 -6.93 3.48 -10.14
N GLY A 114 -6.51 3.82 -8.92
CA GLY A 114 -7.16 4.80 -8.06
C GLY A 114 -6.12 5.48 -7.17
N ASN A 115 -6.37 5.54 -5.86
CA ASN A 115 -5.50 6.32 -4.96
C ASN A 115 -4.32 5.49 -4.43
N PHE A 116 -3.15 6.11 -4.34
CA PHE A 116 -2.01 5.60 -3.61
C PHE A 116 -1.70 6.55 -2.46
N ASP A 117 -1.78 6.05 -1.22
CA ASP A 117 -1.55 6.85 -0.02
C ASP A 117 -0.39 6.24 0.78
N CYS A 118 0.72 6.97 0.81
CA CYS A 118 1.90 6.68 1.62
C CYS A 118 2.24 7.81 2.60
N ALA A 119 1.25 8.62 2.97
CA ALA A 119 1.42 9.71 3.92
C ALA A 119 1.92 9.22 5.30
N GLU A 120 2.46 10.12 6.12
CA GLU A 120 2.89 9.81 7.50
C GLU A 120 3.88 8.62 7.54
N ASN A 121 4.99 8.74 6.82
CA ASN A 121 6.08 7.74 6.78
C ASN A 121 7.44 8.42 7.00
N GLU A 122 8.53 7.71 6.72
CA GLU A 122 9.89 8.22 6.83
C GLU A 122 10.59 8.32 5.46
N LEU A 123 9.82 8.52 4.39
CA LEU A 123 10.33 8.56 3.02
C LEU A 123 11.26 9.76 2.81
N VAL A 124 12.44 9.51 2.27
CA VAL A 124 13.41 10.56 1.88
C VAL A 124 13.41 10.83 0.37
N SER A 125 12.87 9.89 -0.40
CA SER A 125 12.56 10.00 -1.83
C SER A 125 11.29 9.18 -2.12
N LEU A 126 10.75 9.34 -3.31
CA LEU A 126 9.61 8.56 -3.81
C LEU A 126 10.06 7.35 -4.63
N VAL A 127 11.36 7.02 -4.62
CA VAL A 127 11.91 5.88 -5.35
C VAL A 127 11.16 4.59 -5.00
N GLY A 128 10.73 3.90 -6.05
CA GLY A 128 9.93 2.69 -5.96
C GLY A 128 8.43 2.93 -5.93
N SER A 129 7.93 4.16 -6.07
CA SER A 129 6.50 4.42 -6.22
C SER A 129 5.91 3.73 -7.47
N PRO A 130 4.58 3.56 -7.54
CA PRO A 130 3.95 3.19 -8.80
C PRO A 130 4.33 4.17 -9.92
N ARG A 131 4.49 3.67 -11.14
CA ARG A 131 4.82 4.49 -12.31
C ARG A 131 3.63 5.32 -12.78
N ALA A 132 2.42 4.79 -12.62
CA ALA A 132 1.18 5.44 -13.01
C ALA A 132 0.10 5.23 -11.94
N ILE A 133 -0.59 6.32 -11.62
CA ILE A 133 -1.66 6.37 -10.61
C ILE A 133 -2.86 7.07 -11.26
N ASN A 134 -3.95 6.35 -11.50
CA ASN A 134 -5.18 6.90 -12.09
C ASN A 134 -6.09 7.55 -11.03
N GLY A 135 -5.47 8.10 -9.99
CA GLY A 135 -6.15 8.77 -8.92
C GLY A 135 -5.22 9.76 -8.23
N SER A 136 -5.42 9.99 -6.94
CA SER A 136 -4.55 10.87 -6.17
C SER A 136 -3.35 10.10 -5.62
N PHE A 137 -2.21 10.79 -5.56
CA PHE A 137 -1.02 10.33 -4.88
C PHE A 137 -0.76 11.19 -3.65
N ASP A 138 -0.85 10.60 -2.47
CA ASP A 138 -0.57 11.28 -1.21
C ASP A 138 0.76 10.79 -0.61
N CYS A 139 1.75 11.68 -0.60
CA CYS A 139 3.05 11.50 0.04
C CYS A 139 3.30 12.54 1.14
N SER A 140 2.24 13.17 1.66
CA SER A 140 2.33 14.17 2.71
C SER A 140 3.00 13.65 3.99
N ASN A 141 3.55 14.55 4.79
CA ASN A 141 4.13 14.25 6.11
C ASN A 141 5.20 13.14 6.05
N ASN A 142 6.21 13.36 5.20
CA ASN A 142 7.39 12.52 5.06
C ASN A 142 8.66 13.38 5.27
N LYS A 143 9.83 12.89 4.85
CA LYS A 143 11.13 13.57 4.96
C LYS A 143 11.68 13.95 3.58
N LEU A 144 10.79 14.20 2.60
CA LEU A 144 11.18 14.48 1.22
C LEU A 144 11.82 15.87 1.12
N THR A 145 13.02 15.92 0.52
CA THR A 145 13.70 17.17 0.15
C THR A 145 13.74 17.38 -1.37
N THR A 146 13.37 16.35 -2.12
CA THR A 146 13.22 16.35 -3.58
C THR A 146 11.97 15.54 -3.93
N LEU A 147 11.54 15.60 -5.19
CA LEU A 147 10.52 14.72 -5.75
C LEU A 147 11.16 13.59 -6.59
N GLU A 148 12.38 13.19 -6.24
CA GLU A 148 13.04 12.05 -6.90
C GLU A 148 12.19 10.78 -6.79
N GLY A 149 11.99 10.10 -7.92
CA GLY A 149 11.21 8.88 -7.99
C GLY A 149 9.70 9.08 -8.03
N ILE A 150 9.22 10.31 -8.20
CA ILE A 150 7.78 10.59 -8.40
C ILE A 150 7.20 9.74 -9.55
N PRO A 151 5.92 9.30 -9.47
CA PRO A 151 5.22 8.66 -10.58
C PRO A 151 5.31 9.49 -11.87
N LEU A 152 5.40 8.80 -12.99
CA LEU A 152 5.39 9.42 -14.33
C LEU A 152 4.00 9.99 -14.67
N TYR A 153 2.95 9.51 -14.00
CA TYR A 153 1.57 9.93 -14.19
C TYR A 153 0.76 9.81 -12.90
N VAL A 154 0.02 10.87 -12.55
CA VAL A 154 -0.93 10.93 -11.43
C VAL A 154 -2.19 11.63 -11.96
N GLU A 155 -3.33 10.97 -12.08
CA GLU A 155 -4.53 11.53 -12.77
C GLU A 155 -5.30 12.59 -11.99
N MET A 156 -5.11 12.70 -10.68
CA MET A 156 -5.86 13.70 -9.90
C MET A 156 -4.92 14.69 -9.25
N VAL A 157 -4.58 14.44 -7.99
CA VAL A 157 -3.86 15.41 -7.16
C VAL A 157 -2.63 14.73 -6.57
N LEU A 158 -1.51 15.46 -6.57
CA LEU A 158 -0.34 15.11 -5.78
C LEU A 158 -0.37 15.92 -4.48
N TYR A 159 -0.51 15.24 -3.35
CA TYR A 159 -0.39 15.84 -2.03
C TYR A 159 1.02 15.59 -1.50
N CYS A 160 1.75 16.67 -1.20
CA CYS A 160 3.12 16.58 -0.66
C CYS A 160 3.37 17.53 0.51
N GLY A 161 2.31 18.12 1.08
CA GLY A 161 2.39 18.97 2.27
C GLY A 161 3.09 18.30 3.46
N GLY A 162 3.68 19.10 4.35
CA GLY A 162 4.39 18.58 5.52
C GLY A 162 5.71 17.87 5.20
N ASN A 163 6.30 18.10 4.02
CA ASN A 163 7.65 17.66 3.66
C ASN A 163 8.61 18.85 3.59
N PRO A 164 9.91 18.68 3.93
CA PRO A 164 10.93 19.72 3.79
C PRO A 164 11.40 19.92 2.33
N ILE A 165 10.47 20.05 1.37
CA ILE A 165 10.78 20.26 -0.04
C ILE A 165 11.08 21.75 -0.27
N PRO A 166 12.24 22.12 -0.84
CA PRO A 166 12.55 23.50 -1.17
C PRO A 166 11.52 24.12 -2.14
N LYS A 167 11.19 25.40 -1.93
CA LYS A 167 10.18 26.12 -2.74
C LYS A 167 10.51 26.16 -4.22
N ASP A 168 11.79 26.27 -4.57
CA ASP A 168 12.29 26.24 -5.93
C ASP A 168 12.02 24.89 -6.63
N VAL A 169 12.19 23.77 -5.92
CA VAL A 169 11.84 22.42 -6.42
C VAL A 169 10.35 22.33 -6.72
N MET A 170 9.50 22.88 -5.85
CA MET A 170 8.04 22.90 -6.05
C MET A 170 7.62 23.77 -7.25
N THR A 171 8.31 24.88 -7.50
CA THR A 171 8.01 25.76 -8.63
C THR A 171 8.49 25.22 -9.97
N ASP A 172 9.59 24.46 -9.99
CA ASP A 172 10.15 23.83 -11.19
C ASP A 172 9.37 22.59 -11.63
N PHE A 173 8.65 21.95 -10.69
CA PHE A 173 7.81 20.78 -10.96
C PHE A 173 6.55 21.05 -11.79
N LYS A 174 6.33 22.30 -12.23
CA LYS A 174 5.24 22.69 -13.14
C LYS A 174 5.35 22.08 -14.55
N GLY A 175 6.39 21.31 -14.84
CA GLY A 175 6.67 20.68 -16.14
C GLY A 175 5.93 19.37 -16.45
N MET A 176 5.20 18.78 -15.51
CA MET A 176 4.34 17.61 -15.79
C MET A 176 2.90 18.06 -16.00
N SER A 177 2.40 17.89 -17.22
CA SER A 177 1.10 18.40 -17.64
C SER A 177 -0.06 17.81 -16.82
N ALA A 178 -0.95 18.71 -16.39
CA ALA A 178 -2.38 18.50 -16.08
C ALA A 178 -2.84 18.14 -14.65
N PHE A 179 -2.01 18.23 -13.61
CA PHE A 179 -2.45 17.89 -12.24
C PHE A 179 -2.06 18.92 -11.19
N LEU A 180 -2.96 19.10 -10.21
CA LEU A 180 -2.78 20.06 -9.12
C LEU A 180 -1.81 19.46 -8.09
N ILE A 181 -0.71 20.15 -7.81
CA ILE A 181 0.15 19.85 -6.68
C ILE A 181 -0.31 20.69 -5.50
N ILE A 182 -0.66 20.04 -4.40
CA ILE A 182 -1.03 20.70 -3.15
C ILE A 182 0.09 20.45 -2.13
N SER A 183 0.82 21.52 -1.81
CA SER A 183 1.70 21.62 -0.66
C SER A 183 1.04 22.52 0.37
N ASP A 184 0.92 22.08 1.62
CA ASP A 184 0.39 22.88 2.74
C ASP A 184 1.36 23.99 3.19
N GLU A 185 1.95 24.74 2.25
CA GLU A 185 2.72 25.95 2.53
C GLU A 185 1.94 27.19 2.07
N ASP A 186 0.94 27.57 2.87
CA ASP A 186 0.53 28.97 3.06
C ASP A 186 0.98 29.43 4.46
#